data_AF-A0A6M1SHC6-F1
#
_entry.id   AF-A0A6M1SHC6-F1
#
_cell.length_a   1.000
_cell.length_b   1.000
_cell.length_c   1.000
_cell.angle_alpha   90.00
_cell.angle_beta   90.00
_cell.angle_gamma   90.00
#
_symmetry.space_group_name_H-M   'P 1'
#
loop_
_entity.id
_entity.type
_entity.pdbx_description
1 polymer ?
#
loop_
_entity_poly.entity_id
_entity_poly.type
_entity_poly.pdbx_seq_one_letter_code
_entity_poly.pdbx_strand_id
1 'polypeptide(L)' 'MADRTYQPGGDAKAISEIAKSHFNGDYASMFEHHGWPERGGDMMRKVQTRVVETYGSVRAFEAHFSKDKA' A
#
# COMPACT_ATOMS: atom_id res chain seq x y z
N MET A 1 -0.67 -24.02 10.61
CA MET A 1 -0.43 -22.56 10.65
C MET A 1 0.08 -22.18 9.27
N ALA A 2 -0.72 -21.52 8.44
CA ALA A 2 -0.36 -21.29 7.04
C ALA A 2 0.63 -20.11 6.95
N ASP A 3 1.92 -20.46 6.89
CA ASP A 3 2.98 -19.56 6.46
C ASP A 3 2.73 -19.21 4.99
N ARG A 4 1.98 -18.13 4.78
CA ARG A 4 1.95 -17.49 3.47
C ARG A 4 3.27 -16.75 3.38
N THR A 5 4.26 -17.45 2.84
CA THR A 5 5.55 -16.89 2.43
C THR A 5 5.26 -15.77 1.42
N TYR A 6 5.01 -14.56 1.93
CA TYR A 6 4.79 -13.37 1.14
C TYR A 6 6.10 -13.07 0.44
N GLN A 7 6.17 -13.37 -0.86
CA GLN A 7 7.35 -13.06 -1.65
C GLN A 7 7.59 -11.54 -1.62
N PRO A 8 8.82 -11.10 -1.36
CA PRO A 8 9.18 -9.68 -1.36
C PRO A 8 8.99 -9.12 -2.78
N GLY A 9 7.82 -8.58 -3.06
CA GLY A 9 7.44 -8.07 -4.39
C GLY A 9 5.96 -8.17 -4.70
N GLY A 10 5.22 -9.11 -4.09
CA GLY A 10 3.76 -9.22 -4.27
C GLY A 10 3.03 -8.02 -3.66
N ASP A 11 3.41 -7.67 -2.43
CA ASP A 11 2.85 -6.53 -1.70
C ASP A 11 3.06 -5.19 -2.42
N ALA A 12 4.24 -4.98 -3.01
CA ALA A 12 4.53 -3.75 -3.74
C ALA A 12 3.65 -3.60 -4.98
N LYS A 13 3.34 -4.72 -5.67
CA LYS A 13 2.38 -4.70 -6.78
C LYS A 13 0.97 -4.38 -6.32
N ALA A 14 0.49 -5.02 -5.26
CA ALA A 14 -0.85 -4.77 -4.73
C ALA A 14 -1.04 -3.30 -4.32
N ILE A 15 -0.05 -2.74 -3.61
CA ILE A 15 -0.05 -1.33 -3.25
C ILE A 15 -0.02 -0.44 -4.50
N SER A 16 0.79 -0.78 -5.52
CA SER A 16 0.81 -0.06 -6.80
C SER A 16 -0.57 -0.03 -7.47
N GLU A 17 -1.30 -1.14 -7.46
CA GLU A 17 -2.61 -1.24 -8.10
C GLU A 17 -3.67 -0.42 -7.35
N ILE A 18 -3.60 -0.39 -6.02
CA ILE A 18 -4.46 0.43 -5.18
C ILE A 18 -4.14 1.92 -5.39
N ALA A 19 -2.85 2.30 -5.39
CA ALA A 19 -2.42 3.66 -5.71
C ALA A 19 -2.99 4.11 -7.07
N LYS A 20 -2.94 3.22 -8.07
CA LYS A 20 -3.49 3.51 -9.39
C LYS A 20 -5.01 3.64 -9.43
N SER A 21 -5.72 2.78 -8.70
CA SER A 21 -7.19 2.72 -8.74
C SER A 21 -7.86 3.76 -7.83
N HIS A 22 -7.28 4.06 -6.66
CA HIS A 22 -7.88 4.90 -5.62
C HIS A 22 -7.18 6.25 -5.43
N PHE A 23 -5.92 6.39 -5.87
CA PHE A 23 -5.07 7.55 -5.56
C PHE A 23 -4.53 8.25 -6.81
N ASN A 24 -5.42 8.56 -7.77
CA ASN A 24 -5.11 9.30 -8.99
C ASN A 24 -3.94 8.75 -9.83
N GLY A 25 -3.56 7.48 -9.68
CA GLY A 25 -2.47 6.89 -10.46
C GLY A 25 -1.12 6.80 -9.76
N ASP A 26 -0.91 7.50 -8.63
CA ASP A 26 0.44 7.79 -8.14
C ASP A 26 0.63 7.54 -6.64
N TYR A 27 1.86 7.13 -6.28
CA TYR A 27 2.27 6.96 -4.89
C TYR A 27 2.29 8.29 -4.14
N ALA A 28 2.61 9.41 -4.80
CA ALA A 28 2.63 10.72 -4.16
C ALA A 28 1.26 11.08 -3.59
N SER A 29 0.21 10.96 -4.41
CA SER A 29 -1.18 11.19 -4.03
C SER A 29 -1.61 10.30 -2.86
N MET A 30 -1.19 9.02 -2.87
CA MET A 30 -1.48 8.09 -1.78
C MET A 30 -0.81 8.51 -0.46
N PHE A 31 0.47 8.88 -0.52
CA PHE A 31 1.19 9.37 0.65
C PHE A 31 0.62 10.70 1.15
N GLU A 32 0.22 11.61 0.25
CA GLU A 32 -0.45 12.87 0.61
C GLU A 32 -1.80 12.63 1.28
N HIS A 33 -2.62 11.73 0.75
CA HIS A 33 -3.91 11.38 1.34
C HIS A 33 -3.77 10.79 2.75
N HIS A 34 -2.69 10.04 3.00
CA HIS A 34 -2.38 9.47 4.31
C HIS A 34 -1.53 10.38 5.21
N GLY A 35 -1.09 11.54 4.72
CA GLY A 35 -0.23 12.46 5.47
C GLY A 35 1.18 11.91 5.76
N TRP A 36 1.65 10.95 4.96
CA TRP A 36 2.98 10.36 5.14
C TRP A 36 4.08 11.31 4.64
N PRO A 37 5.16 11.52 5.41
CA PRO A 37 6.17 12.53 5.09
C PRO A 37 7.16 12.09 4.02
N GLU A 38 7.24 10.79 3.67
CA GLU A 38 8.20 10.32 2.67
C GLU A 38 7.84 10.74 1.24
N ARG A 39 8.88 11.07 0.46
CA ARG A 39 8.76 11.53 -0.92
C ARG A 39 9.81 10.92 -1.85
N GLY A 40 9.49 10.81 -3.14
CA GLY A 40 10.41 10.33 -4.17
C GLY A 40 10.76 8.85 -4.05
N GLY A 41 12.05 8.51 -4.25
CA GLY A 41 12.53 7.12 -4.27
C GLY A 41 12.35 6.37 -2.94
N ASP A 42 12.27 7.09 -1.82
CA ASP A 42 12.03 6.50 -0.50
C ASP A 42 10.59 6.00 -0.33
N MET A 43 9.62 6.52 -1.10
CA MET A 43 8.23 6.10 -1.02
C MET A 43 8.10 4.59 -1.29
N MET A 44 8.67 4.08 -2.38
CA MET A 44 8.53 2.65 -2.75
C MET A 44 9.12 1.71 -1.69
N ARG A 45 10.14 2.16 -0.95
CA ARG A 45 10.77 1.37 0.10
C ARG A 45 10.02 1.44 1.42
N LYS A 46 9.46 2.61 1.73
CA LYS A 46 8.76 2.88 2.99
C LYS A 46 7.27 2.57 2.94
N VAL A 47 6.67 2.46 1.75
CA VAL A 47 5.22 2.27 1.58
C VAL A 47 4.72 1.02 2.28
N GLN A 48 5.44 -0.09 2.20
CA GLN A 48 5.08 -1.31 2.93
C GLN A 48 5.11 -1.08 4.44
N THR A 49 6.16 -0.46 4.96
CA THR A 49 6.26 -0.13 6.40
C THR A 49 5.10 0.76 6.83
N ARG A 50 4.82 1.84 6.10
CA ARG A 50 3.73 2.78 6.42
C ARG A 50 2.36 2.14 6.36
N VAL A 51 2.13 1.30 5.36
CA VAL A 51 0.90 0.52 5.24
C VAL A 51 0.73 -0.42 6.43
N VAL A 52 1.79 -1.15 6.83
CA VAL A 52 1.75 -2.03 8.00
C VAL A 52 1.57 -1.24 9.30
N GLU A 53 2.22 -0.08 9.46
CA GLU A 53 2.03 0.78 10.63
C GLU A 53 0.61 1.35 10.74
N THR A 54 -0.01 1.69 9.61
CA THR A 54 -1.33 2.34 9.57
C THR A 54 -2.48 1.33 9.58
N TYR A 55 -2.35 0.22 8.85
CA TYR A 55 -3.40 -0.77 8.62
C TYR A 55 -3.13 -2.12 9.30
N GLY A 56 -1.97 -2.30 9.92
CA GLY A 56 -1.53 -3.54 10.55
C GLY A 56 -0.95 -4.58 9.57
N SER A 57 -1.36 -4.55 8.30
CA SER A 57 -0.78 -5.39 7.25
C SER A 57 -1.10 -4.86 5.85
N VAL A 58 -0.26 -5.19 4.86
CA VAL A 58 -0.55 -4.90 3.45
C VAL A 58 -1.88 -5.52 3.01
N ARG A 59 -2.19 -6.71 3.53
CA ARG A 59 -3.44 -7.39 3.24
C ARG A 59 -4.69 -6.70 3.80
N ALA A 60 -4.58 -6.09 4.98
CA ALA A 60 -5.65 -5.29 5.55
C ALA A 60 -5.87 -4.01 4.74
N PHE A 61 -4.79 -3.40 4.25
CA PHE A 61 -4.86 -2.30 3.30
C PHE A 61 -5.54 -2.74 2.00
N GLU A 62 -5.11 -3.84 1.37
CA GLU A 62 -5.80 -4.41 0.21
C GLU A 62 -7.28 -4.65 0.47
N ALA A 63 -7.65 -5.25 1.61
CA ALA A 63 -9.04 -5.50 1.95
C ALA A 63 -9.84 -4.21 2.21
N HIS A 64 -9.20 -3.17 2.74
CA HIS A 64 -9.82 -1.86 2.98
C HIS A 64 -10.22 -1.18 1.67
N PHE A 65 -9.29 -1.15 0.70
CA PHE A 65 -9.53 -0.52 -0.60
C PHE A 65 -10.28 -1.43 -1.59
N SER A 66 -10.12 -2.76 -1.50
CA SER A 66 -10.87 -3.71 -2.33
C SER A 66 -12.37 -3.74 -2.01
N LYS A 67 -12.78 -3.33 -0.80
CA LYS A 67 -14.19 -3.27 -0.40
C LYS A 67 -14.93 -2.03 -0.89
N ASP A 68 -14.20 -1.01 -1.34
CA ASP A 68 -14.77 0.24 -1.86
C ASP A 68 -15.28 0.09 -3.31
N LYS A 69 -15.05 -1.07 -3.96
CA LYS A 69 -15.66 -1.49 -5.23
C LYS A 69 -16.97 -2.30 -5.04
N ALA A 70 -17.85 -1.90 -4.14
CA ALA A 70 -19.18 -2.52 -3.96
C ALA A 70 -20.30 -1.49 -4.09
#